data_AF-U7R1V5-F1
#
_entry.id   AF-U7R1V5-F1
#
_cell.length_a   1.000
_cell.length_b   1.000
_cell.length_c   1.000
_cell.angle_alpha   90.00
_cell.angle_beta   90.00
_cell.angle_gamma   90.00
#
_symmetry.space_group_name_H-M   'P 1'
#
loop_
_entity.id
_entity.type
_entity.pdbx_description
1 polymer ?
#
loop_
_entity_poly.entity_id
_entity_poly.type
_entity_poly.pdbx_seq_one_letter_code
_entity_poly.pdbx_strand_id
1 'polypeptide(L)'
;FRGIEQAGTFHLPLVTGGGAQSVKLPYFQWVNTMISNVKNSIRGTYHSISKKYLPRYLAEFCFKFNWRFNLKKTFEQLIYSCIRAAPIPEYLLKLAEIRW
;
A
#
# COMPACT_ATOMS: atom_id res chain seq x y z
N PHE A 1 14.53 3.25 -16.78
CA PHE A 1 14.10 4.06 -15.62
C PHE A 1 15.20 5.04 -15.19
N ARG A 2 15.58 6.02 -16.03
CA ARG A 2 16.68 6.96 -15.73
C ARG A 2 16.36 7.96 -14.61
N GLY A 3 15.09 8.22 -14.34
CA GLY A 3 14.66 9.19 -13.32
C GLY A 3 14.95 8.79 -11.88
N ILE A 4 15.13 7.50 -11.58
CA ILE A 4 15.44 7.03 -10.21
C ILE A 4 16.92 7.24 -9.89
N GLU A 5 17.81 7.00 -10.87
CA GLU A 5 19.24 7.33 -10.76
C GLU A 5 19.46 8.84 -10.59
N GLN A 6 18.67 9.67 -11.31
CA GLN A 6 18.71 11.13 -11.15
C GLN A 6 18.28 11.60 -9.75
N ALA A 7 17.43 10.84 -9.06
CA ALA A 7 17.02 11.11 -7.68
C ALA A 7 18.04 10.62 -6.63
N GLY A 8 19.23 10.17 -7.05
CA GLY A 8 20.28 9.66 -6.16
C GLY A 8 19.88 8.37 -5.43
N THR A 9 18.85 7.68 -5.90
CA THR A 9 18.32 6.47 -5.25
C THR A 9 18.85 5.24 -5.97
N PHE A 10 19.41 4.29 -5.21
CA PHE A 10 19.90 3.02 -5.77
C PHE A 10 18.74 2.21 -6.37
N HIS A 11 18.86 1.89 -7.66
CA HIS A 11 17.89 1.06 -8.36
C HIS A 11 18.64 -0.05 -9.11
N LEU A 12 18.28 -1.31 -8.83
CA LEU A 12 18.80 -2.46 -9.55
C LEU A 12 17.75 -2.94 -10.57
N PRO A 13 17.92 -2.64 -11.88
CA PRO A 13 17.03 -3.16 -12.90
C PRO A 13 17.28 -4.67 -13.08
N LEU A 14 16.26 -5.49 -12.82
CA LEU A 14 16.33 -6.94 -13.03
C LEU A 14 15.58 -7.31 -14.32
N VAL A 15 16.31 -7.71 -15.36
CA VAL A 15 15.71 -8.21 -16.62
C VAL A 15 15.47 -9.70 -16.49
N THR A 16 14.20 -10.11 -16.51
CA THR A 16 13.79 -11.44 -16.05
C THR A 16 13.55 -12.44 -17.18
N GLY A 17 13.73 -12.02 -18.43
CA GLY A 17 13.59 -12.84 -19.63
C GLY A 17 12.17 -13.35 -19.93
N GLY A 18 11.22 -13.18 -19.00
CA GLY A 18 9.85 -13.71 -19.10
C GLY A 18 9.74 -15.19 -18.72
N GLY A 19 8.52 -15.74 -18.79
CA GLY A 19 8.24 -17.15 -18.56
C GLY A 19 8.19 -17.59 -17.08
N ALA A 20 7.81 -18.85 -16.85
CA ALA A 20 7.53 -19.38 -15.51
C ALA A 20 8.75 -19.39 -14.56
N GLN A 21 9.97 -19.45 -15.11
CA GLN A 21 11.20 -19.41 -14.30
C GLN A 21 11.43 -18.03 -13.67
N SER A 22 10.93 -16.95 -14.28
CA SER A 22 11.04 -15.62 -13.71
C SER A 22 10.37 -15.53 -12.33
N VAL A 23 9.24 -16.21 -12.13
CA VAL A 23 8.50 -16.22 -10.86
C VAL A 23 9.29 -16.86 -9.71
N LYS A 24 10.27 -17.72 -10.02
CA LYS A 24 11.12 -18.37 -9.02
C LYS A 24 12.21 -17.46 -8.48
N LEU A 25 12.46 -16.30 -9.10
CA LEU A 25 13.45 -15.35 -8.61
C LEU A 25 13.03 -14.87 -7.20
N PRO A 26 13.99 -14.77 -6.26
CA PRO A 26 13.69 -14.45 -4.86
C PRO A 26 12.96 -13.10 -4.70
N TYR A 27 13.26 -12.15 -5.58
CA TYR A 27 12.59 -10.84 -5.61
C TYR A 27 11.09 -10.96 -5.90
N PHE A 28 10.68 -11.80 -6.87
CA PHE A 28 9.27 -11.99 -7.17
C PHE A 28 8.54 -12.82 -6.13
N GLN A 29 9.22 -13.73 -5.44
CA GLN A 29 8.63 -14.43 -4.31
C GLN A 29 8.17 -13.45 -3.22
N TRP A 30 9.03 -12.49 -2.87
CA TRP A 30 8.69 -11.43 -1.91
C TRP A 30 7.56 -10.53 -2.40
N VAL A 31 7.59 -10.12 -3.68
CA VAL A 31 6.52 -9.31 -4.29
C VAL A 31 5.18 -10.06 -4.26
N ASN A 32 5.16 -11.33 -4.66
CA ASN A 32 3.95 -12.16 -4.64
C ASN A 32 3.43 -12.37 -3.22
N THR A 33 4.32 -12.55 -2.26
CA THR A 33 3.97 -12.64 -0.84
C THR A 33 3.32 -11.34 -0.36
N MET A 34 3.92 -10.19 -0.69
CA MET A 34 3.35 -8.88 -0.35
C MET A 34 1.97 -8.66 -0.97
N ILE A 35 1.80 -8.98 -2.26
CA ILE A 35 0.50 -8.88 -2.94
C ILE A 35 -0.53 -9.81 -2.28
N SER A 36 -0.13 -11.03 -1.92
CA SER A 36 -1.01 -11.98 -1.24
C SER A 36 -1.43 -11.48 0.14
N ASN A 37 -0.52 -10.88 0.89
CA ASN A 37 -0.83 -10.25 2.19
C ASN A 37 -1.81 -9.08 2.05
N VAL A 38 -1.63 -8.22 1.04
CA VAL A 38 -2.58 -7.14 0.74
C VAL A 38 -3.97 -7.71 0.46
N LYS A 39 -4.07 -8.70 -0.44
CA LYS A 39 -5.34 -9.34 -0.81
C LYS A 39 -6.03 -9.96 0.40
N ASN A 40 -5.29 -10.71 1.22
CA ASN A 40 -5.83 -11.37 2.40
C ASN A 40 -6.27 -10.36 3.47
N SER A 41 -5.51 -9.30 3.70
CA SER A 41 -5.89 -8.24 4.65
C SER A 41 -7.18 -7.56 4.24
N ILE A 42 -7.34 -7.23 2.95
CA ILE A 42 -8.56 -6.58 2.46
C ILE A 42 -9.75 -7.55 2.58
N ARG A 43 -9.60 -8.78 2.10
CA ARG A 43 -10.67 -9.80 2.14
C ARG A 43 -11.08 -10.18 3.56
N GLY A 44 -10.14 -10.18 4.51
CA GLY A 44 -10.41 -10.50 5.92
C GLY A 44 -11.04 -9.35 6.72
N THR A 45 -10.81 -8.10 6.31
CA THR A 45 -11.34 -6.92 7.01
C THR A 45 -12.71 -6.50 6.52
N TYR A 46 -12.96 -6.63 5.21
CA TYR A 46 -14.15 -6.09 4.56
C TYR A 46 -15.09 -7.21 4.09
N HIS A 47 -16.37 -7.10 4.44
CA HIS A 47 -17.40 -8.04 3.96
C HIS A 47 -17.62 -7.95 2.44
N SER A 48 -17.51 -6.74 1.86
CA SER A 48 -17.57 -6.51 0.42
C SER A 48 -16.53 -5.49 0.00
N ILE A 49 -16.02 -5.65 -1.22
CA ILE A 49 -14.97 -4.78 -1.80
C ILE A 49 -15.60 -3.98 -2.95
N SER A 50 -15.48 -2.66 -2.89
CA SER A 50 -15.86 -1.77 -3.98
C SER A 50 -14.65 -1.07 -4.58
N LYS A 51 -14.61 -0.95 -5.92
CA LYS A 51 -13.56 -0.22 -6.63
C LYS A 51 -13.44 1.24 -6.16
N LYS A 52 -14.59 1.85 -5.82
CA LYS A 52 -14.68 3.22 -5.30
C LYS A 52 -13.75 3.47 -4.09
N TYR A 53 -13.60 2.48 -3.21
CA TYR A 53 -12.83 2.63 -1.97
C TYR A 53 -11.44 1.97 -2.04
N LEU A 54 -11.02 1.49 -3.22
CA LEU A 54 -9.75 0.77 -3.38
C LEU A 54 -8.53 1.56 -2.88
N PRO A 55 -8.40 2.87 -3.13
CA PRO A 55 -7.30 3.65 -2.57
C PRO A 55 -7.30 3.68 -1.04
N ARG A 56 -8.48 3.68 -0.40
CA ARG A 56 -8.59 3.67 1.07
C ARG A 56 -8.22 2.32 1.67
N TYR A 57 -8.68 1.24 1.06
CA TYR A 57 -8.31 -0.11 1.49
C TYR A 57 -6.79 -0.31 1.46
N LEU A 58 -6.14 0.20 0.41
CA LEU A 58 -4.69 0.15 0.29
C LEU A 58 -4.00 1.07 1.32
N ALA A 59 -4.50 2.30 1.52
CA ALA A 59 -3.94 3.23 2.49
C ALA A 59 -3.99 2.68 3.92
N GLU A 60 -5.10 2.07 4.31
CA GLU A 60 -5.25 1.39 5.60
C GLU A 60 -4.27 0.22 5.75
N PHE A 61 -4.15 -0.62 4.72
CA PHE A 61 -3.16 -1.70 4.72
C PHE A 61 -1.75 -1.16 4.91
N CYS A 62 -1.34 -0.14 4.16
CA CYS A 62 -0.02 0.48 4.27
C CYS A 62 0.22 1.03 5.69
N PHE A 63 -0.77 1.72 6.27
CA PHE A 63 -0.68 2.22 7.64
C PHE A 63 -0.45 1.10 8.65
N LYS A 64 -1.28 0.05 8.60
CA LYS A 64 -1.16 -1.13 9.49
C LYS A 64 0.17 -1.86 9.27
N PHE A 65 0.60 -2.03 8.03
CA PHE A 65 1.83 -2.74 7.68
C PHE A 65 3.08 -2.01 8.20
N ASN A 66 3.13 -0.68 8.04
CA ASN A 66 4.24 0.13 8.53
C ASN A 66 4.35 0.12 10.06
N TRP A 67 3.21 0.01 10.76
CA TRP A 67 3.15 -0.02 12.22
C TRP A 67 3.06 -1.43 12.83
N ARG A 68 3.16 -2.50 12.02
CA ARG A 68 2.85 -3.88 12.45
C ARG A 68 3.66 -4.38 13.66
N PHE A 69 4.86 -3.86 13.89
CA PHE A 69 5.70 -4.24 15.03
C PHE A 69 5.49 -3.38 16.28
N ASN A 70 4.74 -2.28 16.15
CA ASN A 70 4.54 -1.29 17.19
C ASN A 70 3.04 -1.08 17.48
N LEU A 71 2.28 -2.17 17.60
CA LEU A 71 0.82 -2.13 17.67
C LEU A 71 0.28 -1.24 18.81
N LYS A 72 0.97 -1.23 19.96
CA LYS A 72 0.60 -0.39 21.12
C LYS A 72 0.56 1.11 20.76
N LYS A 73 1.44 1.54 19.85
CA LYS A 73 1.57 2.95 19.43
C LYS A 73 0.72 3.29 18.21
N THR A 74 0.11 2.31 17.55
CA THR A 74 -0.68 2.54 16.32
C THR A 74 -1.84 3.50 16.56
N PHE A 75 -2.52 3.36 17.71
CA PHE A 75 -3.63 4.24 18.05
C PHE A 75 -3.17 5.68 18.32
N GLU A 76 -2.10 5.85 19.10
CA GLU A 76 -1.48 7.16 19.36
C GLU A 76 -1.02 7.83 18.06
N GLN A 77 -0.41 7.06 17.16
CA GLN A 77 0.01 7.57 15.86
C GLN A 77 -1.18 8.00 15.01
N LEU A 78 -2.28 7.25 15.04
CA LEU A 78 -3.48 7.60 14.30
C LEU A 78 -4.03 8.94 14.80
N ILE A 79 -4.16 9.11 16.12
CA ILE A 79 -4.57 10.39 16.73
C ILE A 79 -3.62 11.52 16.32
N TYR A 80 -2.31 11.30 16.45
CA TYR A 80 -1.30 12.28 16.07
C TYR A 80 -1.42 12.70 14.59
N SER A 81 -1.71 11.74 13.71
CA SER A 81 -1.91 12.01 12.28
C SER A 81 -3.20 12.77 12.03
N CYS A 82 -4.29 12.44 12.73
CA CYS A 82 -5.57 13.16 12.65
C CYS A 82 -5.46 14.62 13.11
N ILE A 83 -4.74 14.88 14.20
CA ILE A 83 -4.54 16.24 14.73
C ILE A 83 -3.76 17.11 13.73
N ARG A 84 -2.82 16.52 12.98
CA ARG A 84 -2.01 17.23 11.99
C ARG A 84 -2.67 17.37 10.62
N ALA A 85 -3.67 16.54 10.33
CA ALA A 85 -4.41 16.64 9.09
C ALA A 85 -5.35 17.85 9.14
N ALA A 86 -5.43 18.59 8.03
CA ALA A 86 -6.45 19.63 7.91
C ALA A 86 -7.84 18.99 7.99
N PRO A 87 -8.83 19.64 8.63
CA PRO A 87 -10.19 19.15 8.64
C PRO A 87 -10.74 19.14 7.20
N ILE A 88 -11.22 17.99 6.74
CA ILE A 88 -11.78 17.82 5.40
C ILE A 88 -13.25 17.40 5.53
N PRO A 89 -14.20 18.21 5.04
CA PRO A 89 -15.60 17.84 4.96
C PRO A 89 -15.82 16.54 4.17
N GLU A 90 -16.83 15.76 4.56
CA GLU A 90 -17.09 14.44 3.98
C GLU A 90 -17.25 14.47 2.45
N TYR A 91 -17.89 15.51 1.90
CA TYR A 91 -18.08 15.63 0.45
C TYR A 91 -16.75 15.74 -0.31
N LEU A 92 -15.77 16.50 0.22
CA LEU A 92 -14.42 16.58 -0.36
C LEU A 92 -13.65 15.27 -0.18
N LEU A 93 -13.85 14.61 0.96
CA LEU A 93 -13.24 13.31 1.23
C LEU A 93 -13.68 12.27 0.18
N LYS A 94 -14.96 12.28 -0.21
CA LYS A 94 -15.52 11.41 -1.26
C LYS A 94 -15.02 11.78 -2.66
N LEU A 95 -14.65 13.02 -2.96
CA LEU A 95 -14.12 13.40 -4.27
C LEU A 95 -12.80 12.67 -4.60
N ALA A 96 -11.98 12.37 -3.59
CA ALA A 96 -10.74 11.59 -3.77
C ALA A 96 -11.00 10.17 -4.32
N GLU A 97 -12.23 9.67 -4.22
CA GLU A 97 -12.65 8.34 -4.66
C GLU A 97 -13.14 8.31 -6.11
N ILE A 98 -13.38 9.46 -6.74
CA ILE A 98 -14.01 9.57 -8.08
C ILE A 98 -12.98 9.37 -9.22
N ARG A 99 -11.68 9.47 -8.92
CA ARG A 99 -10.61 9.51 -9.94
C ARG A 99 -10.12 8.13 -10.43
N TRP A 100 -10.82 7.03 -10.10
CA TRP A 100 -10.46 5.65 -10.44
C TRP A 100 -11.70 4.82 -10.80
#